data_AF-A0A6G3S9S4-F1
#
_entry.id   AF-A0A6G3S9S4-F1
#
_cell.length_a   1.000
_cell.length_b   1.000
_cell.length_c   1.000
_cell.angle_alpha   90.00
_cell.angle_beta   90.00
_cell.angle_gamma   90.00
#
_symmetry.space_group_name_H-M   'P 1'
#
loop_
_entity.id
_entity.type
_entity.pdbx_description
1 polymer ?
#
loop_
_entity_poly.entity_id
_entity_poly.type
_entity_poly.pdbx_seq_one_letter_code
_entity_poly.pdbx_strand_id
1 'polypeptide(L)'
;TAAIRGGDEDAERRGVLALLGLGPGLTPAGDDFLAGLALVAALPGSAPTGFVPVLRAVLADFPARTTDLSLATLAEATEGRARGELIDVLRQLAHSRPSWELHAPVRKALAVGHTSGSDTLSGIVAGLHLEEELRGSL
;
A
#
# COMPACT_ATOMS: atom_id res chain seq x y z
N THR A 1 -5.26 0.59 -9.38
CA THR A 1 -6.52 0.88 -8.67
C THR A 1 -7.76 0.57 -9.53
N ALA A 2 -7.84 0.97 -10.80
CA ALA A 2 -8.99 0.64 -11.66
C ALA A 2 -9.31 -0.86 -11.76
N ALA A 3 -8.28 -1.72 -11.85
CA ALA A 3 -8.45 -3.17 -11.84
C ALA A 3 -9.13 -3.69 -10.56
N ILE A 4 -8.67 -3.21 -9.39
CA ILE A 4 -9.24 -3.52 -8.07
C ILE A 4 -10.72 -3.12 -7.99
N ARG A 5 -11.08 -1.94 -8.53
CA ARG A 5 -12.48 -1.51 -8.59
C ARG A 5 -13.34 -2.37 -9.50
N GLY A 6 -12.77 -2.82 -10.61
CA GLY A 6 -13.47 -3.68 -11.56
C GLY A 6 -13.58 -5.14 -11.12
N GLY A 7 -12.87 -5.54 -10.06
CA GLY A 7 -12.72 -6.95 -9.68
C GLY A 7 -12.04 -7.80 -10.76
N ASP A 8 -11.21 -7.18 -11.60
CA ASP A 8 -10.47 -7.85 -12.68
C ASP A 8 -9.12 -8.33 -12.14
N GLU A 9 -9.13 -9.53 -11.56
CA GLU A 9 -7.95 -10.13 -10.93
C GLU A 9 -6.75 -10.25 -11.89
N ASP A 10 -6.99 -10.53 -13.17
CA ASP A 10 -5.95 -10.61 -14.18
C ASP A 10 -5.32 -9.23 -14.44
N ALA A 11 -6.13 -8.18 -14.50
CA ALA A 11 -5.64 -6.80 -14.59
C ALA A 11 -4.92 -6.35 -13.32
N GLU A 12 -5.38 -6.79 -12.14
CA GLU A 12 -4.69 -6.53 -10.87
C GLU A 12 -3.30 -7.17 -10.88
N ARG A 13 -3.22 -8.46 -11.22
CA ARG A 13 -1.96 -9.21 -11.32
C ARG A 13 -0.99 -8.53 -12.28
N ARG A 14 -1.45 -8.09 -13.45
CA ARG A 14 -0.63 -7.32 -14.42
C ARG A 14 -0.14 -6.01 -13.82
N GLY A 15 -0.99 -5.30 -13.08
CA GLY A 15 -0.63 -4.06 -12.39
C GLY A 15 0.43 -4.26 -11.33
N VAL A 16 0.28 -5.27 -10.47
CA VAL A 16 1.30 -5.63 -9.47
C VAL A 16 2.62 -5.98 -10.14
N LEU A 17 2.59 -6.79 -11.20
CA LEU A 17 3.80 -7.18 -11.94
C LEU A 17 4.53 -6.02 -12.61
N ALA A 18 3.81 -4.96 -12.98
CA ALA A 18 4.41 -3.75 -13.54
C ALA A 18 5.11 -2.89 -12.48
N LEU A 19 4.71 -2.99 -11.22
CA LEU A 19 5.26 -2.24 -10.10
C LEU A 19 6.34 -3.01 -9.32
N LEU A 20 6.24 -4.33 -9.25
CA LEU A 20 7.17 -5.17 -8.49
C LEU A 20 8.60 -5.02 -9.02
N GLY A 21 9.48 -4.51 -8.15
CA GLY A 21 10.88 -4.20 -8.44
C GLY A 21 11.10 -2.92 -9.26
N LEU A 22 10.07 -2.10 -9.46
CA LEU A 22 10.17 -0.88 -10.27
C LEU A 22 10.86 0.24 -9.49
N GLY A 23 12.07 0.61 -9.91
CA GLY A 23 12.86 1.70 -9.33
C GLY A 23 14.22 1.22 -8.81
N PRO A 24 15.16 2.15 -8.54
CA PRO A 24 16.49 1.79 -8.07
C PRO A 24 16.51 1.51 -6.56
N GLY A 25 17.57 0.83 -6.10
CA GLY A 25 17.90 0.69 -4.68
C GLY A 25 17.38 -0.58 -4.02
N LEU A 26 17.48 -0.62 -2.69
CA LEU A 26 17.06 -1.78 -1.89
C LEU A 26 15.55 -1.83 -1.68
N THR A 27 14.87 -0.70 -1.75
CA THR A 27 13.41 -0.57 -1.70
C THR A 27 12.95 0.19 -2.95
N PRO A 28 12.73 -0.52 -4.08
CA PRO A 28 12.20 0.10 -5.29
C PRO A 28 10.88 0.83 -5.03
N ALA A 29 10.71 1.99 -5.65
CA ALA A 29 9.53 2.84 -5.48
C ALA A 29 8.20 2.11 -5.71
N GLY A 30 8.15 1.21 -6.69
CA GLY A 30 6.97 0.39 -6.95
C GLY A 30 6.64 -0.58 -5.81
N ASP A 31 7.65 -1.11 -5.13
CA ASP A 31 7.45 -1.99 -3.97
C ASP A 31 6.96 -1.21 -2.76
N ASP A 32 7.53 -0.03 -2.53
CA ASP A 32 7.09 0.86 -1.45
C ASP A 32 5.62 1.28 -1.65
N PHE A 33 5.24 1.63 -2.88
CA PHE A 33 3.83 1.90 -3.22
C PHE A 33 2.94 0.68 -2.96
N LEU A 34 3.34 -0.52 -3.40
CA LEU A 34 2.58 -1.75 -3.18
C LEU A 34 2.44 -2.07 -1.69
N ALA A 35 3.48 -1.85 -0.89
CA ALA A 35 3.46 -2.05 0.56
C ALA A 35 2.46 -1.10 1.24
N GLY A 36 2.46 0.19 0.87
CA GLY A 36 1.51 1.16 1.39
C GLY A 36 0.05 0.80 1.08
N LEU A 37 -0.23 0.37 -0.15
CA LEU A 37 -1.57 -0.08 -0.56
C LEU A 37 -1.99 -1.35 0.18
N ALA A 38 -1.07 -2.33 0.30
CA ALA A 38 -1.32 -3.59 1.00
C ALA A 38 -1.66 -3.39 2.48
N LEU A 39 -1.02 -2.41 3.15
CA LEU A 39 -1.32 -2.10 4.55
C LEU A 39 -2.76 -1.63 4.75
N VAL A 40 -3.29 -0.80 3.85
CA VAL A 40 -4.69 -0.38 3.91
C VAL A 40 -5.61 -1.57 3.64
N ALA A 41 -5.34 -2.34 2.58
CA ALA A 41 -6.14 -3.51 2.20
C ALA A 41 -6.14 -4.63 3.27
N ALA A 42 -5.08 -4.74 4.07
CA ALA A 42 -4.95 -5.69 5.16
C ALA A 42 -5.64 -5.25 6.46
N LEU A 43 -6.17 -4.01 6.54
CA LEU A 43 -6.93 -3.58 7.72
C LEU A 43 -8.21 -4.41 7.87
N PRO A 44 -8.59 -4.78 9.11
CA PRO A 44 -9.83 -5.49 9.36
C PRO A 44 -11.05 -4.78 8.78
N GLY A 45 -11.78 -5.47 7.90
CA GLY A 45 -12.98 -4.96 7.26
C GLY A 45 -12.75 -4.01 6.08
N SER A 46 -11.51 -3.79 5.65
CA SER A 46 -11.18 -2.95 4.47
C SER A 46 -11.89 -3.45 3.20
N ALA A 47 -12.37 -2.51 2.38
CA ALA A 47 -13.09 -2.80 1.15
C ALA A 47 -12.20 -3.41 0.03
N PRO A 48 -10.98 -2.93 -0.26
CA PRO A 48 -10.05 -3.56 -1.20
C PRO A 48 -9.32 -4.78 -0.64
N THR A 49 -9.86 -5.49 0.36
CA THR A 49 -9.18 -6.66 0.98
C THR A 49 -8.84 -7.77 -0.02
N GLY A 50 -9.58 -7.87 -1.13
CA GLY A 50 -9.27 -8.78 -2.24
C GLY A 50 -7.91 -8.56 -2.91
N PHE A 51 -7.30 -7.39 -2.75
CA PHE A 51 -5.96 -7.11 -3.28
C PHE A 51 -4.86 -7.93 -2.59
N VAL A 52 -5.03 -8.24 -1.29
CA VAL A 52 -4.04 -8.96 -0.48
C VAL A 52 -3.69 -10.34 -1.06
N PRO A 53 -4.65 -11.24 -1.35
CA PRO A 53 -4.34 -12.55 -1.94
C PRO A 53 -3.67 -12.44 -3.31
N VAL A 54 -4.05 -11.45 -4.14
CA VAL A 54 -3.43 -11.23 -5.45
C VAL A 54 -1.95 -10.86 -5.31
N LEU A 55 -1.64 -9.91 -4.41
CA LEU A 55 -0.26 -9.52 -4.15
C LEU A 55 0.55 -10.71 -3.63
N ARG A 56 0.02 -11.47 -2.66
CA ARG A 56 0.70 -12.66 -2.12
C ARG A 56 1.00 -13.71 -3.20
N ALA A 57 0.06 -13.97 -4.10
CA ALA A 57 0.26 -14.91 -5.21
C ALA A 57 1.40 -14.43 -6.13
N VAL A 58 1.44 -13.14 -6.46
CA VAL A 58 2.53 -12.58 -7.29
C VAL A 58 3.88 -12.66 -6.59
N LEU A 59 3.96 -12.38 -5.29
CA LEU A 59 5.22 -12.49 -4.54
C LEU A 59 5.73 -13.93 -4.47
N ALA A 60 4.83 -14.91 -4.38
CA ALA A 60 5.17 -16.32 -4.39
C ALA A 60 5.65 -16.80 -5.78
N ASP A 61 4.99 -16.34 -6.85
CA ASP A 61 5.34 -16.69 -8.23
C ASP A 61 6.64 -16.03 -8.71
N PHE A 62 6.94 -14.81 -8.23
CA PHE A 62 8.02 -13.97 -8.76
C PHE A 62 8.91 -13.31 -7.68
N PRO A 63 9.45 -14.06 -6.71
CA PRO A 63 10.24 -13.49 -5.62
C PRO A 63 11.50 -12.76 -6.11
N ALA A 64 12.10 -13.23 -7.22
CA ALA A 64 13.33 -12.67 -7.80
C ALA A 64 13.13 -11.35 -8.57
N ARG A 65 11.90 -10.83 -8.65
CA ARG A 65 11.60 -9.57 -9.35
C ARG A 65 11.92 -8.34 -8.51
N THR A 66 12.11 -8.50 -7.21
CA THR A 66 12.49 -7.44 -6.27
C THR A 66 13.68 -7.90 -5.40
N THR A 67 14.07 -7.09 -4.43
CA THR A 67 15.10 -7.40 -3.44
C THR A 67 14.52 -8.22 -2.29
N ASP A 68 15.38 -8.96 -1.58
CA ASP A 68 14.95 -9.70 -0.38
C ASP A 68 14.35 -8.79 0.70
N LEU A 69 14.87 -7.55 0.81
CA LEU A 69 14.37 -6.56 1.77
C LEU A 69 12.93 -6.12 1.43
N SER A 70 12.67 -5.79 0.16
CA SER A 70 11.33 -5.42 -0.30
C SER A 70 10.36 -6.60 -0.25
N LEU A 71 10.81 -7.80 -0.62
CA LEU A 71 10.00 -9.01 -0.56
C LEU A 71 9.51 -9.29 0.87
N ALA A 72 10.42 -9.22 1.85
CA ALA A 72 10.06 -9.37 3.26
C ALA A 72 9.10 -8.26 3.72
N THR A 73 9.37 -7.01 3.33
CA THR A 73 8.52 -5.86 3.68
C THR A 73 7.10 -5.99 3.10
N LEU A 74 6.97 -6.43 1.85
CA LEU A 74 5.69 -6.65 1.18
C LEU A 74 4.91 -7.80 1.82
N ALA A 75 5.59 -8.89 2.20
CA ALA A 75 4.97 -10.00 2.93
C ALA A 75 4.37 -9.51 4.26
N GLU A 76 5.14 -8.78 5.05
CA GLU A 76 4.69 -8.18 6.32
C GLU A 76 3.51 -7.22 6.11
N ALA A 77 3.56 -6.37 5.06
CA ALA A 77 2.49 -5.45 4.72
C ALA A 77 1.17 -6.17 4.40
N THR A 78 1.24 -7.32 3.72
CA THR A 78 0.06 -8.16 3.44
C THR A 78 -0.54 -8.79 4.71
N GLU A 79 0.15 -8.73 5.83
CA GLU A 79 -0.33 -9.15 7.15
C GLU A 79 -0.70 -7.96 8.05
N GLY A 80 -0.78 -6.75 7.47
CA GLY A 80 -1.06 -5.51 8.19
C GLY A 80 0.08 -5.06 9.11
N ARG A 81 1.29 -5.60 8.93
CA ARG A 81 2.48 -5.25 9.72
C ARG A 81 3.35 -4.25 8.97
N ALA A 82 3.76 -3.21 9.67
CA ALA A 82 4.69 -2.21 9.17
C ALA A 82 5.73 -1.84 10.24
N ARG A 83 6.76 -1.11 9.83
CA ARG A 83 7.71 -0.49 10.76
C ARG A 83 6.95 0.48 11.67
N GLY A 84 7.39 0.60 12.93
CA GLY A 84 6.68 1.36 13.98
C GLY A 84 6.32 2.80 13.58
N GLU A 85 7.21 3.47 12.84
CA GLU A 85 7.01 4.84 12.34
C GLU A 85 5.80 4.95 11.40
N LEU A 86 5.57 3.94 10.55
CA LEU A 86 4.45 3.89 9.63
C LEU A 86 3.14 3.50 10.34
N ILE A 87 3.23 2.64 11.35
CA ILE A 87 2.11 2.30 12.24
C ILE A 87 1.61 3.56 12.97
N ASP A 88 2.51 4.42 13.43
CA ASP A 88 2.13 5.66 14.10
C ASP A 88 1.44 6.65 13.16
N VAL A 89 1.82 6.69 11.87
CA VAL A 89 1.11 7.45 10.84
C VAL A 89 -0.28 6.87 10.60
N LEU A 90 -0.40 5.56 10.39
CA LEU A 90 -1.69 4.88 10.19
C LEU A 90 -2.63 5.06 11.39
N ARG A 91 -2.10 5.00 12.63
CA ARG A 91 -2.87 5.28 13.85
C ARG A 91 -3.36 6.71 13.87
N GLN A 92 -2.53 7.69 13.53
CA GLN A 92 -2.96 9.10 13.47
C GLN A 92 -4.04 9.32 12.41
N LEU A 93 -3.92 8.68 11.24
CA LEU A 93 -4.94 8.72 10.19
C LEU A 93 -6.27 8.08 10.65
N ALA A 94 -6.21 6.96 11.37
CA ALA A 94 -7.39 6.24 11.86
C ALA A 94 -8.13 6.96 13.00
N HIS A 95 -7.46 7.85 13.75
CA HIS A 95 -8.05 8.56 14.89
C HIS A 95 -8.52 10.00 14.57
N SER A 96 -8.27 10.52 13.38
CA SER A 96 -8.75 11.85 12.96
C SER A 96 -10.11 11.78 12.29
N ARG A 97 -11.11 12.48 12.86
CA ARG A 97 -12.31 12.94 12.14
C ARG A 97 -11.98 14.25 11.40
N PRO A 98 -12.92 14.83 10.65
CA PRO A 98 -13.27 14.63 9.24
C PRO A 98 -12.10 14.89 8.24
N SER A 99 -12.32 14.56 6.97
CA SER A 99 -11.34 14.55 5.85
C SER A 99 -10.45 15.78 5.64
N TRP A 100 -10.79 16.94 6.22
CA TRP A 100 -10.02 18.18 6.05
C TRP A 100 -8.81 18.31 7.02
N GLU A 101 -8.73 17.51 8.09
CA GLU A 101 -7.62 17.55 9.06
C GLU A 101 -6.44 16.63 8.71
N LEU A 102 -6.60 15.76 7.71
CA LEU A 102 -5.58 14.77 7.29
C LEU A 102 -4.31 15.41 6.69
N HIS A 103 -4.36 16.69 6.30
CA HIS A 103 -3.23 17.38 5.67
C HIS A 103 -1.98 17.51 6.56
N ALA A 104 -2.13 17.65 7.88
CA ALA A 104 -1.00 17.89 8.77
C ALA A 104 -0.22 16.60 9.13
N PRO A 105 -0.88 15.47 9.51
CA PRO A 105 -0.19 14.21 9.77
C PRO A 105 0.49 13.61 8.53
N VAL A 106 -0.17 13.68 7.36
CA VAL A 106 0.40 13.22 6.09
C VAL A 106 1.65 14.02 5.73
N ARG A 107 1.62 15.36 5.87
CA ARG A 107 2.80 16.21 5.66
C ARG A 107 3.95 15.91 6.64
N LYS A 108 3.64 15.51 7.87
CA LYS A 108 4.64 15.16 8.89
C LYS A 108 5.28 13.81 8.59
N ALA A 109 4.50 12.84 8.11
CA ALA A 109 4.99 11.56 7.60
C ALA A 109 5.88 11.74 6.35
N LEU A 110 5.44 12.58 5.41
CA LEU A 110 6.21 12.97 4.21
C LEU A 110 7.51 13.72 4.57
N ALA A 111 7.57 14.40 5.71
CA ALA A 111 8.75 15.14 6.16
C ALA A 111 9.80 14.26 6.87
N VAL A 112 9.45 13.05 7.30
CA VAL A 112 10.34 12.12 8.01
C VAL A 112 10.95 11.08 7.07
N GLY A 113 10.30 10.78 5.94
CA GLY A 113 10.74 9.77 4.99
C GLY A 113 11.77 10.29 3.97
N HIS A 114 12.94 9.67 3.94
CA HIS A 114 13.77 9.62 2.72
C HIS A 114 12.91 9.04 1.57
N THR A 115 13.33 9.20 0.32
CA THR A 115 12.56 8.90 -0.93
C THR A 115 11.52 7.75 -0.85
N SER A 116 11.90 6.60 -0.27
CA SER A 116 11.03 5.43 0.01
C SER A 116 9.75 5.72 0.83
N GLY A 117 9.81 6.64 1.79
CA GLY A 117 8.66 7.06 2.59
C GLY A 117 7.59 7.80 1.79
N SER A 118 7.95 8.52 0.73
CA SER A 118 6.98 9.18 -0.15
C SER A 118 6.17 8.17 -0.95
N ASP A 119 6.84 7.17 -1.54
CA ASP A 119 6.18 6.16 -2.36
C ASP A 119 5.24 5.28 -1.52
N THR A 120 5.67 4.92 -0.30
CA THR A 120 4.81 4.22 0.67
C THR A 120 3.56 5.03 1.01
N LEU A 121 3.70 6.34 1.25
CA LEU A 121 2.57 7.22 1.54
C LEU A 121 1.64 7.37 0.34
N SER A 122 2.18 7.43 -0.88
CA SER A 122 1.37 7.38 -2.11
C SER A 122 0.57 6.09 -2.21
N GLY A 123 1.15 4.95 -1.84
CA GLY A 123 0.44 3.66 -1.74
C GLY A 123 -0.71 3.68 -0.74
N ILE A 124 -0.47 4.24 0.46
CA ILE A 124 -1.51 4.39 1.50
C ILE A 124 -2.66 5.28 1.00
N VAL A 125 -2.35 6.43 0.39
CA VAL A 125 -3.37 7.33 -0.16
C VAL A 125 -4.18 6.63 -1.26
N ALA A 126 -3.55 5.87 -2.14
CA ALA A 126 -4.25 5.10 -3.16
C ALA A 126 -5.18 4.04 -2.55
N GLY A 127 -4.75 3.38 -1.47
CA GLY A 127 -5.57 2.43 -0.73
C GLY A 127 -6.77 3.07 -0.05
N LEU A 128 -6.58 4.22 0.59
CA LEU A 128 -7.68 4.99 1.21
C LEU A 128 -8.67 5.50 0.18
N HIS A 129 -8.20 5.95 -0.98
CA HIS A 129 -9.11 6.36 -2.06
C HIS A 129 -9.93 5.18 -2.60
N LEU A 130 -9.30 4.00 -2.75
CA LEU A 130 -10.00 2.77 -3.10
C LEU A 130 -11.03 2.36 -2.05
N GLU A 131 -10.71 2.51 -0.76
CA GLU A 131 -11.64 2.25 0.34
C GLU A 131 -12.90 3.13 0.22
N GLU A 132 -12.75 4.43 -0.03
CA GLU A 132 -13.85 5.37 -0.24
C GLU A 132 -14.67 5.03 -1.48
N GLU A 133 -14.00 4.76 -2.61
CA GLU A 133 -14.67 4.43 -3.89
C GLU A 133 -15.48 3.12 -3.78
N LEU A 134 -14.93 2.09 -3.12
CA LEU A 134 -15.56 0.76 -3.01
C LEU A 134 -16.69 0.72 -1.99
N ARG A 135 -16.65 1.53 -0.93
CA ARG A 135 -17.76 1.65 0.02
C ARG A 135 -18.93 2.48 -0.52
N GLY A 136 -18.70 3.21 -1.62
CA GLY A 136 -19.61 4.21 -2.16
C GLY A 136 -19.40 5.55 -1.45
N SER A 137 -19.32 6.63 -2.24
CA SER A 137 -19.33 7.99 -1.70
C SER A 137 -20.51 8.16 -0.76
N LEU A 138 -20.22 8.47 0.52
CA LEU A 138 -21.22 9.02 1.43
C LEU A 138 -21.78 10.33 0.86
#